data_AF-A0A7C7UG04-F1
#
_entry.id   AF-A0A7C7UG04-F1
#
_cell.length_a   1.000
_cell.length_b   1.000
_cell.length_c   1.000
_cell.angle_alpha   90.00
_cell.angle_beta   90.00
_cell.angle_gamma   90.00
#
_symmetry.space_group_name_H-M   'P 1'
#
loop_
_entity.id
_entity.type
_entity.pdbx_description
1 polymer ?
#
loop_
_entity_poly.entity_id
_entity_poly.type
_entity_poly.pdbx_seq_one_letter_code
_entity_poly.pdbx_strand_id
1 'polypeptide(L)'
;MGGLGLKLHLIDREIGVTLKRVYRSVPWWQRMAVFSGLVASVLSREKIEEKDIERLKEGDMLEATFEEFASEAGELFRPLIDERDQYMAYRIYQIVHQDKPRHLLAVVGAGHLKGIQTYLEKLAEEKPEVGGITAWLEKLNEIPQGRNIWKWVPWIIVAIILTGFAIGFKKSPELGFSLIKDWVLINGGLSALGALLAAAHPLTVIGAFIAAPLTSLNPTIGAGMVTGAIELFLRRPKVQDFSHLRRDTSHWTGWWKNRVSRVLLVFFFSTLGSAAGTYIAGFRIFDKLTG
;
A
#
# COMPACT_ATOMS: atom_id res chain seq x y z
N MET A 1 -32.70 16.95 10.69
CA MET A 1 -33.54 16.65 9.51
C MET A 1 -34.68 15.76 9.97
N GLY A 2 -35.80 16.35 10.35
CA GLY A 2 -36.99 15.66 10.83
C GLY A 2 -38.17 16.58 10.58
N GLY A 3 -39.22 16.09 9.92
CA GLY A 3 -40.40 16.90 9.61
C GLY A 3 -41.54 16.19 8.88
N LEU A 4 -41.27 15.14 8.07
CA LEU A 4 -42.31 14.49 7.25
C LEU A 4 -42.50 12.98 7.50
N GLY A 5 -41.78 12.37 8.46
CA GLY A 5 -41.90 10.93 8.75
C GLY A 5 -41.53 9.99 7.61
N LEU A 6 -40.88 10.51 6.55
CA LEU A 6 -40.44 9.72 5.40
C LEU A 6 -39.26 8.82 5.77
N LYS A 7 -39.32 7.56 5.35
CA LYS A 7 -38.24 6.58 5.56
C LYS A 7 -37.05 6.97 4.68
N LEU A 8 -35.93 7.34 5.30
CA LEU A 8 -34.71 7.71 4.61
C LEU A 8 -33.85 6.46 4.38
N HIS A 9 -33.40 6.27 3.14
CA HIS A 9 -32.48 5.20 2.77
C HIS A 9 -31.20 5.79 2.18
N LEU A 10 -30.06 5.32 2.65
CA LEU A 10 -28.78 5.54 1.99
C LEU A 10 -28.62 4.46 0.91
N ILE A 11 -28.55 4.89 -0.35
CA ILE A 11 -28.54 4.00 -1.51
C ILE A 11 -27.15 3.82 -2.12
N ASP A 12 -26.19 4.67 -1.77
CA ASP A 12 -24.81 4.60 -2.26
C ASP A 12 -23.92 3.75 -1.33
N ARG A 13 -22.82 3.26 -1.88
CA ARG A 13 -21.81 2.48 -1.17
C ARG A 13 -20.95 3.38 -0.31
N GLU A 14 -20.42 2.83 0.79
CA GLU A 14 -19.41 3.52 1.58
C GLU A 14 -18.19 3.89 0.72
N ILE A 15 -17.83 5.18 0.72
CA ILE A 15 -16.71 5.69 -0.06
C ILE A 15 -15.39 4.99 0.29
N GLY A 16 -15.21 4.56 1.55
CA GLY A 16 -14.02 3.82 1.99
C GLY A 16 -13.86 2.47 1.30
N VAL A 17 -14.96 1.77 1.02
CA VAL A 17 -14.94 0.50 0.26
C VAL A 17 -14.60 0.78 -1.20
N THR A 18 -15.26 1.78 -1.80
CA THR A 18 -14.99 2.24 -3.16
C THR A 18 -13.50 2.57 -3.35
N LEU A 19 -12.93 3.47 -2.52
CA LEU A 19 -11.52 3.86 -2.63
C LEU A 19 -10.55 2.69 -2.45
N LYS A 20 -10.85 1.74 -1.54
CA LYS A 20 -10.02 0.54 -1.36
C LYS A 20 -10.06 -0.38 -2.58
N ARG A 21 -11.22 -0.52 -3.24
CA ARG A 21 -11.35 -1.30 -4.49
C ARG A 21 -10.57 -0.68 -5.62
N VAL A 22 -10.70 0.64 -5.80
CA VAL A 22 -9.95 1.43 -6.77
C VAL A 22 -8.45 1.30 -6.56
N TYR A 23 -7.99 1.43 -5.31
CA TYR A 23 -6.58 1.25 -5.00
C TYR A 23 -6.06 -0.16 -5.33
N ARG A 24 -6.91 -1.19 -5.17
CA ARG A 24 -6.54 -2.59 -5.41
C ARG A 24 -6.65 -3.00 -6.89
N SER A 25 -7.53 -2.39 -7.68
CA SER A 25 -7.62 -2.64 -9.13
C SER A 25 -6.42 -2.06 -9.88
N VAL A 26 -5.84 -0.97 -9.37
CA VAL A 26 -4.66 -0.36 -9.99
C VAL A 26 -3.38 -1.19 -9.72
N PRO A 27 -2.65 -1.61 -10.76
CA PRO A 27 -1.35 -2.23 -10.64
C PRO A 27 -0.33 -1.35 -9.92
N TRP A 28 0.58 -1.96 -9.15
CA TRP A 28 1.51 -1.22 -8.29
C TRP A 28 2.39 -0.20 -9.03
N TRP A 29 2.74 -0.45 -10.30
CA TRP A 29 3.52 0.46 -11.11
C TRP A 29 2.72 1.71 -11.54
N GLN A 30 1.43 1.55 -11.85
CA GLN A 30 0.54 2.68 -12.17
C GLN A 30 0.22 3.53 -10.94
N ARG A 31 0.25 2.95 -9.73
CA ARG A 31 0.05 3.73 -8.48
C ARG A 31 1.04 4.88 -8.33
N MET A 32 2.29 4.67 -8.76
CA MET A 32 3.31 5.73 -8.71
C MET A 32 2.99 6.87 -9.67
N ALA A 33 2.45 6.56 -10.86
CA ALA A 33 2.02 7.55 -11.84
C ALA A 33 0.80 8.35 -11.37
N VAL A 34 -0.19 7.69 -10.76
CA VAL A 34 -1.35 8.36 -10.15
C VAL A 34 -0.88 9.27 -9.01
N PHE A 35 -0.02 8.79 -8.12
CA PHE A 35 0.51 9.59 -7.01
C PHE A 35 1.34 10.79 -7.51
N SER A 36 2.22 10.59 -8.49
CA SER A 36 3.02 11.68 -9.06
C SER A 36 2.13 12.71 -9.77
N GLY A 37 1.09 12.26 -10.47
CA GLY A 37 0.10 13.13 -11.10
C GLY A 37 -0.68 13.97 -10.07
N LEU A 38 -1.10 13.38 -8.95
CA LEU A 38 -1.76 14.10 -7.86
C LEU A 38 -0.84 15.15 -7.22
N VAL A 39 0.42 14.79 -6.94
CA VAL A 39 1.42 15.73 -6.41
C VAL A 39 1.68 16.86 -7.42
N ALA A 40 1.84 16.53 -8.70
CA ALA A 40 2.02 17.51 -9.77
C ALA A 40 0.81 18.44 -9.88
N SER A 41 -0.41 17.93 -9.75
CA SER A 41 -1.65 18.74 -9.76
C SER A 41 -1.73 19.70 -8.57
N VAL A 42 -1.32 19.28 -7.37
CA VAL A 42 -1.30 20.16 -6.19
C VAL A 42 -0.23 21.25 -6.31
N LEU A 43 0.90 20.93 -6.94
CA LEU A 43 2.00 21.88 -7.18
C LEU A 43 1.68 22.82 -8.36
N SER A 44 0.99 22.30 -9.37
CA SER A 44 0.49 23.05 -10.52
C SER A 44 -0.84 23.71 -10.16
N ARG A 45 -0.77 24.84 -9.45
CA ARG A 45 -1.92 25.75 -9.32
C ARG A 45 -2.20 26.43 -10.66
N GLU A 46 -2.67 25.67 -11.65
CA GLU A 46 -3.24 26.27 -12.85
C GLU A 46 -4.59 26.88 -12.48
N LYS A 47 -4.70 28.20 -12.66
CA LYS A 47 -5.98 28.90 -12.62
C LYS A 47 -6.78 28.39 -13.81
N ILE A 48 -7.83 27.60 -13.55
CA ILE A 48 -8.78 27.18 -14.58
C ILE A 48 -9.37 28.46 -15.19
N GLU A 49 -9.09 28.73 -16.46
CA GLU A 49 -9.65 29.88 -17.18
C GLU A 49 -11.14 29.65 -17.43
N GLU A 50 -11.93 30.71 -17.44
CA GLU A 50 -13.39 30.65 -17.65
C GLU A 50 -13.77 29.95 -18.98
N LYS A 51 -12.88 30.02 -19.99
CA LYS A 51 -13.04 29.32 -21.28
C LYS A 51 -12.99 27.79 -21.16
N ASP A 52 -12.27 27.26 -20.16
CA ASP A 52 -12.16 25.82 -19.93
C ASP A 52 -13.39 25.30 -19.18
N ILE A 53 -14.05 26.15 -18.39
CA ILE A 53 -15.33 25.85 -17.73
C ILE A 53 -16.49 25.83 -18.73
N GLU A 54 -16.45 26.68 -19.75
CA GLU A 54 -17.47 26.76 -20.79
C GLU A 54 -17.40 25.58 -21.77
N ARG A 55 -16.19 25.10 -22.09
CA ARG A 55 -15.96 23.82 -22.78
C ARG A 55 -16.46 22.58 -22.02
N LEU A 56 -16.60 22.67 -20.69
CA LEU A 56 -17.17 21.61 -19.84
C LEU A 56 -18.71 21.65 -19.79
N LYS A 57 -19.38 22.67 -20.36
CA LYS A 57 -20.85 22.75 -20.44
C LYS A 57 -21.43 22.13 -21.72
N GLU A 58 -20.59 21.86 -22.71
CA GLU A 58 -20.96 21.13 -23.92
C GLU A 58 -20.96 19.62 -23.60
N GLY A 59 -22.13 19.10 -23.25
CA GLY A 59 -22.32 17.72 -22.75
C GLY A 59 -21.71 16.61 -23.61
N ASP A 60 -21.48 16.84 -24.90
CA ASP A 60 -20.90 15.85 -25.83
C ASP A 60 -19.37 15.68 -25.72
N MET A 61 -18.62 16.74 -25.38
CA MET A 61 -17.15 16.67 -25.27
C MET A 61 -16.68 16.05 -23.95
N LEU A 62 -17.45 16.27 -22.88
CA LEU A 62 -17.24 15.57 -21.62
C LEU A 62 -17.48 14.07 -21.81
N GLU A 63 -18.59 13.66 -22.43
CA GLU A 63 -18.91 12.24 -22.63
C GLU A 63 -17.80 11.53 -23.44
N ALA A 64 -17.30 12.15 -24.52
CA ALA A 64 -16.21 11.60 -25.33
C ALA A 64 -14.87 11.51 -24.59
N THR A 65 -14.50 12.54 -23.82
CA THR A 65 -13.28 12.53 -23.00
C THR A 65 -13.41 11.54 -21.82
N PHE A 66 -14.63 11.39 -21.27
CA PHE A 66 -14.94 10.40 -20.25
C PHE A 66 -14.95 8.97 -20.79
N GLU A 67 -15.40 8.73 -22.02
CA GLU A 67 -15.33 7.43 -22.70
C GLU A 67 -13.88 7.05 -23.02
N GLU A 68 -13.08 8.00 -23.51
CA GLU A 68 -11.65 7.79 -23.76
C GLU A 68 -10.90 7.51 -22.44
N PHE A 69 -11.17 8.29 -21.38
CA PHE A 69 -10.66 8.03 -20.03
C PHE A 69 -11.17 6.70 -19.45
N ALA A 70 -12.43 6.31 -19.70
CA ALA A 70 -12.97 5.02 -19.27
C ALA A 70 -12.30 3.85 -20.03
N SER A 71 -11.89 4.07 -21.28
CA SER A 71 -11.18 3.07 -22.09
C SER A 71 -9.71 2.90 -21.69
N GLU A 72 -9.00 3.98 -21.34
CA GLU A 72 -7.60 3.94 -20.88
C GLU A 72 -7.47 3.67 -19.37
N ALA A 73 -8.45 4.11 -18.57
CA ALA A 73 -8.49 3.98 -17.11
C ALA A 73 -9.58 3.00 -16.63
N GLY A 74 -9.95 2.00 -17.44
CA GLY A 74 -11.02 1.03 -17.12
C GLY A 74 -10.88 0.38 -15.73
N GLU A 75 -9.65 0.16 -15.27
CA GLU A 75 -9.33 -0.36 -13.92
C GLU A 75 -9.72 0.61 -12.79
N LEU A 76 -9.71 1.92 -13.04
CA LEU A 76 -10.16 2.97 -12.11
C LEU A 76 -11.66 3.23 -12.26
N PHE A 77 -12.13 3.35 -13.51
CA PHE A 77 -13.51 3.71 -13.86
C PHE A 77 -14.50 2.70 -13.29
N ARG A 78 -14.22 1.40 -13.45
CA ARG A 78 -15.13 0.33 -13.05
C ARG A 78 -15.49 0.39 -11.56
N PRO A 79 -14.54 0.37 -10.59
CA PRO A 79 -14.88 0.48 -9.18
C PRO A 79 -15.33 1.89 -8.74
N LEU A 80 -14.95 2.96 -9.44
CA LEU A 80 -15.33 4.34 -9.09
C LEU A 80 -16.74 4.74 -9.54
N ILE A 81 -17.21 4.24 -10.68
CA ILE A 81 -18.44 4.69 -11.32
C ILE A 81 -19.37 3.50 -11.54
N ASP A 82 -19.01 2.56 -12.42
CA ASP A 82 -19.87 1.44 -12.82
C ASP A 82 -20.36 0.59 -11.63
N GLU A 83 -19.47 0.21 -10.71
CA GLU A 83 -19.85 -0.56 -9.52
C GLU A 83 -20.75 0.23 -8.56
N ARG A 84 -20.63 1.57 -8.52
CA ARG A 84 -21.49 2.40 -7.68
C ARG A 84 -22.86 2.57 -8.31
N ASP A 85 -22.93 2.71 -9.62
CA ASP A 85 -24.19 2.74 -10.37
C ASP A 85 -24.96 1.44 -10.18
N GLN A 86 -24.25 0.30 -10.30
CA GLN A 86 -24.79 -1.01 -9.95
C GLN A 86 -25.27 -1.04 -8.50
N TYR A 87 -24.45 -0.61 -7.54
CA TYR A 87 -24.82 -0.64 -6.13
C TYR A 87 -26.10 0.16 -5.86
N MET A 88 -26.18 1.39 -6.37
CA MET A 88 -27.35 2.26 -6.21
C MET A 88 -28.60 1.67 -6.85
N ALA A 89 -28.50 1.16 -8.09
CA ALA A 89 -29.62 0.53 -8.78
C ALA A 89 -30.13 -0.73 -8.05
N TYR A 90 -29.23 -1.62 -7.64
CA TYR A 90 -29.57 -2.84 -6.90
C TYR A 90 -30.17 -2.50 -5.53
N ARG A 91 -29.66 -1.45 -4.86
CA ARG A 91 -30.19 -1.01 -3.57
C ARG A 91 -31.59 -0.40 -3.70
N ILE A 92 -31.85 0.39 -4.74
CA ILE A 92 -33.19 0.90 -5.06
C ILE A 92 -34.14 -0.29 -5.32
N TYR A 93 -33.74 -1.24 -6.16
CA TYR A 93 -34.53 -2.43 -6.45
C TYR A 93 -34.87 -3.23 -5.18
N GLN A 94 -33.88 -3.43 -4.30
CA GLN A 94 -34.08 -4.11 -3.03
C GLN A 94 -35.12 -3.40 -2.14
N ILE A 95 -35.04 -2.07 -2.03
CA ILE A 95 -35.99 -1.27 -1.25
C ILE A 95 -37.41 -1.40 -1.82
N VAL A 96 -37.56 -1.30 -3.15
CA VAL A 96 -38.87 -1.41 -3.80
C VAL A 96 -39.53 -2.77 -3.52
N HIS A 97 -38.77 -3.85 -3.51
CA HIS A 97 -39.32 -5.20 -3.31
C HIS A 97 -39.54 -5.57 -1.83
N GLN A 98 -38.70 -5.05 -0.92
CA GLN A 98 -38.82 -5.32 0.52
C GLN A 98 -39.84 -4.41 1.20
N ASP A 99 -39.76 -3.09 0.96
CA ASP A 99 -40.58 -2.09 1.65
C ASP A 99 -41.87 -1.74 0.90
N LYS A 100 -41.95 -2.09 -0.40
CA LYS A 100 -43.10 -1.83 -1.28
C LYS A 100 -43.66 -0.41 -1.16
N PRO A 101 -42.83 0.64 -1.26
CA PRO A 101 -43.29 2.02 -1.18
C PRO A 101 -44.20 2.35 -2.37
N ARG A 102 -45.24 3.16 -2.14
CA ARG A 102 -46.12 3.65 -3.22
C ARG A 102 -45.41 4.62 -4.17
N HIS A 103 -44.52 5.44 -3.63
CA HIS A 103 -43.67 6.38 -4.38
C HIS A 103 -42.27 6.40 -3.75
N LEU A 104 -41.23 6.42 -4.60
CA LEU A 104 -39.83 6.52 -4.19
C LEU A 104 -39.20 7.69 -4.93
N LEU A 105 -38.52 8.57 -4.19
CA LEU A 105 -37.70 9.65 -4.74
C LEU A 105 -36.23 9.32 -4.47
N ALA A 106 -35.45 9.08 -5.52
CA ALA A 106 -34.01 8.92 -5.44
C ALA A 106 -33.32 10.25 -5.81
N VAL A 107 -32.45 10.73 -4.92
CA VAL A 107 -31.62 11.92 -5.17
C VAL A 107 -30.19 11.44 -5.39
N VAL A 108 -29.69 11.59 -6.61
CA VAL A 108 -28.37 11.11 -7.05
C VAL A 108 -27.63 12.19 -7.83
N GLY A 109 -26.30 12.06 -7.92
CA GLY A 109 -25.49 12.94 -8.77
C GLY A 109 -25.81 12.71 -10.25
N ALA A 110 -25.80 13.77 -11.05
CA ALA A 110 -26.17 13.72 -12.47
C ALA A 110 -25.36 12.68 -13.28
N GLY A 111 -24.07 12.53 -12.98
CA GLY A 111 -23.20 11.55 -13.66
C GLY A 111 -23.57 10.09 -13.44
N HIS A 112 -24.36 9.77 -12.41
CA HIS A 112 -24.80 8.41 -12.11
C HIS A 112 -26.18 8.07 -12.71
N LEU A 113 -26.90 9.06 -13.25
CA LEU A 113 -28.29 8.90 -13.67
C LEU A 113 -28.44 7.88 -14.80
N LYS A 114 -27.61 8.01 -15.86
CA LYS A 114 -27.60 7.11 -17.02
C LYS A 114 -27.30 5.67 -16.61
N GLY A 115 -26.25 5.45 -15.82
CA GLY A 115 -25.86 4.11 -15.37
C GLY A 115 -26.90 3.44 -14.47
N ILE A 116 -27.46 4.19 -13.51
CA ILE A 116 -28.54 3.68 -12.65
C ILE A 116 -29.76 3.29 -13.49
N GLN A 117 -30.16 4.10 -14.46
CA GLN A 117 -31.29 3.80 -15.34
C GLN A 117 -31.06 2.48 -16.08
N THR A 118 -29.90 2.30 -16.72
CA THR A 118 -29.56 1.08 -17.45
C THR A 118 -29.65 -0.17 -16.56
N TYR A 119 -29.12 -0.10 -15.33
CA TYR A 119 -29.20 -1.23 -14.40
C TYR A 119 -30.61 -1.49 -13.88
N LEU A 120 -31.42 -0.45 -13.66
CA LEU A 120 -32.83 -0.61 -13.26
C LEU A 120 -33.68 -1.25 -14.36
N GLU A 121 -33.48 -0.85 -15.62
CA GLU A 121 -34.16 -1.45 -16.78
C GLU A 121 -33.83 -2.95 -16.89
N LYS A 122 -32.54 -3.29 -16.78
CA LYS A 122 -32.09 -4.69 -16.76
C LYS A 122 -32.71 -5.49 -15.62
N LEU A 123 -32.77 -4.92 -14.41
CA LEU A 123 -33.38 -5.58 -13.25
C LEU A 123 -34.90 -5.74 -13.40
N ALA A 124 -35.57 -4.84 -14.12
CA ALA A 124 -36.99 -4.93 -14.41
C ALA A 124 -37.32 -6.06 -15.39
N GLU A 125 -36.40 -6.37 -16.31
CA GLU A 125 -36.50 -7.52 -17.23
C GLU A 125 -36.18 -8.85 -16.51
N GLU A 126 -35.04 -8.92 -15.82
CA GLU A 126 -34.55 -10.16 -15.19
C GLU A 126 -35.39 -10.58 -13.97
N LYS A 127 -35.98 -9.61 -13.26
CA LYS A 127 -36.76 -9.80 -12.02
C LYS A 127 -36.11 -10.77 -11.02
N PRO A 128 -34.83 -10.57 -10.64
CA PRO A 128 -34.15 -11.46 -9.73
C PRO A 128 -34.78 -11.44 -8.33
N GLU A 129 -34.73 -12.58 -7.64
CA GLU A 129 -35.18 -12.66 -6.26
C GLU A 129 -34.34 -11.74 -5.34
N VAL A 130 -34.97 -11.25 -4.28
CA VAL A 130 -34.35 -10.36 -3.28
C VAL A 130 -33.10 -10.98 -2.64
N GLY A 131 -33.05 -12.32 -2.52
CA GLY A 131 -31.86 -13.04 -2.06
C GLY A 131 -30.65 -12.85 -2.99
N GLY A 132 -30.85 -12.95 -4.31
CA GLY A 132 -29.80 -12.73 -5.31
C GLY A 132 -29.29 -11.30 -5.34
N ILE A 133 -30.19 -10.32 -5.16
CA ILE A 133 -29.83 -8.90 -5.01
C ILE A 133 -28.96 -8.67 -3.78
N THR A 134 -29.34 -9.29 -2.65
CA THR A 134 -28.60 -9.13 -1.38
C THR A 134 -27.19 -9.71 -1.50
N ALA A 135 -27.04 -10.89 -2.09
CA ALA A 135 -25.73 -11.50 -2.35
C ALA A 135 -24.86 -10.65 -3.31
N TRP A 136 -25.48 -10.01 -4.32
CA TRP A 136 -24.74 -9.11 -5.23
C TRP A 136 -24.26 -7.84 -4.52
N LEU A 137 -25.10 -7.22 -3.69
CA LEU A 137 -24.71 -6.06 -2.88
C LEU A 137 -23.58 -6.40 -1.90
N GLU A 138 -23.62 -7.57 -1.27
CA GLU A 138 -22.52 -8.07 -0.43
C GLU A 138 -21.23 -8.22 -1.24
N LYS A 139 -21.31 -8.84 -2.42
CA LYS A 139 -20.18 -8.97 -3.33
C LYS A 139 -19.61 -7.61 -3.74
N LEU A 140 -20.42 -6.59 -3.97
CA LEU A 140 -19.95 -5.22 -4.28
C LEU A 140 -19.33 -4.52 -3.06
N ASN A 141 -19.65 -4.95 -1.83
CA ASN A 141 -19.07 -4.45 -0.60
C ASN A 141 -17.77 -5.16 -0.19
N GLU A 142 -17.55 -6.40 -0.64
CA GLU A 142 -16.31 -7.12 -0.37
C GLU A 142 -15.10 -6.46 -1.04
N ILE A 143 -13.94 -6.43 -0.37
CA ILE A 143 -12.73 -5.84 -0.96
C ILE A 143 -11.88 -6.99 -1.53
N PRO A 144 -11.64 -7.06 -2.87
CA PRO A 144 -10.96 -8.19 -3.49
C PRO A 144 -9.59 -8.40 -2.85
N GLN A 145 -9.29 -9.62 -2.39
CA GLN A 145 -7.99 -9.94 -1.82
C GLN A 145 -6.99 -10.16 -2.95
N GLY A 146 -6.01 -9.26 -3.07
CA GLY A 146 -4.93 -9.45 -4.04
C GLY A 146 -4.12 -10.71 -3.71
N ARG A 147 -3.70 -11.45 -4.74
CA ARG A 147 -2.80 -12.60 -4.60
C ARG A 147 -1.48 -12.08 -4.06
N ASN A 148 -1.18 -12.36 -2.79
CA ASN A 148 -0.03 -11.77 -2.11
C ASN A 148 1.27 -12.53 -2.42
N ILE A 149 1.64 -12.56 -3.70
CA ILE A 149 2.87 -13.19 -4.21
C ILE A 149 4.12 -12.55 -3.59
N TRP A 150 4.01 -11.28 -3.18
CA TRP A 150 5.08 -10.53 -2.51
C TRP A 150 5.51 -11.14 -1.17
N LYS A 151 4.64 -11.92 -0.50
CA LYS A 151 5.02 -12.67 0.71
C LYS A 151 6.13 -13.69 0.48
N TRP A 152 6.28 -14.19 -0.74
CA TRP A 152 7.27 -15.22 -1.08
C TRP A 152 8.63 -14.65 -1.50
N VAL A 153 8.69 -13.37 -1.85
CA VAL A 153 9.92 -12.74 -2.35
C VAL A 153 11.10 -12.88 -1.38
N PRO A 154 10.95 -12.60 -0.06
CA PRO A 154 12.05 -12.79 0.89
C PRO A 154 12.53 -14.25 0.97
N TRP A 155 11.60 -15.22 0.91
CA TRP A 155 11.93 -16.65 0.94
C TRP A 155 12.71 -17.09 -0.30
N ILE A 156 12.35 -16.56 -1.48
CA ILE A 156 13.08 -16.81 -2.72
C ILE A 156 14.50 -16.25 -2.63
N ILE A 157 14.69 -15.03 -2.10
CA ILE A 157 16.02 -14.43 -1.91
C ILE A 157 16.88 -15.31 -1.01
N VAL A 158 16.35 -15.76 0.14
CA VAL A 158 17.07 -16.67 1.04
C VAL A 158 17.43 -17.98 0.35
N ALA A 159 16.50 -18.59 -0.38
CA ALA A 159 16.76 -19.82 -1.13
C ALA A 159 17.88 -19.63 -2.16
N ILE A 160 17.92 -18.50 -2.86
CA ILE A 160 18.99 -18.17 -3.82
C ILE A 160 20.34 -18.06 -3.10
N ILE A 161 20.42 -17.33 -1.99
CA ILE A 161 21.66 -17.14 -1.24
C ILE A 161 22.18 -18.47 -0.69
N LEU A 162 21.31 -19.28 -0.06
CA LEU A 162 21.69 -20.60 0.46
C LEU A 162 22.14 -21.55 -0.64
N THR A 163 21.48 -21.49 -1.82
CA THR A 163 21.90 -22.25 -2.99
C THR A 163 23.28 -21.79 -3.48
N GLY A 164 23.55 -20.48 -3.48
CA GLY A 164 24.86 -19.91 -3.79
C GLY A 164 25.95 -20.46 -2.88
N PHE A 165 25.72 -20.49 -1.56
CA PHE A 165 26.65 -21.12 -0.63
C PHE A 165 26.85 -22.61 -0.91
N ALA A 166 25.76 -23.37 -1.12
CA ALA A 166 25.84 -24.80 -1.40
C ALA A 166 26.65 -25.10 -2.67
N ILE A 167 26.46 -24.32 -3.75
CA ILE A 167 27.26 -24.44 -4.97
C ILE A 167 28.72 -24.07 -4.70
N GLY A 168 28.98 -23.01 -3.93
CA GLY A 168 30.33 -22.62 -3.52
C GLY A 168 31.09 -23.76 -2.85
N PHE A 169 30.48 -24.39 -1.83
CA PHE A 169 31.06 -25.54 -1.14
C PHE A 169 31.19 -26.79 -2.02
N LYS A 170 30.27 -27.01 -2.97
CA LYS A 170 30.39 -28.11 -3.95
C LYS A 170 31.56 -27.91 -4.90
N LYS A 171 31.92 -26.67 -5.27
CA LYS A 171 33.09 -26.37 -6.10
C LYS A 171 34.39 -26.52 -5.32
N SER A 172 34.50 -25.84 -4.17
CA SER A 172 35.60 -26.04 -3.23
C SER A 172 35.28 -25.51 -1.82
N PRO A 173 35.81 -26.12 -0.76
CA PRO A 173 35.65 -25.61 0.61
C PRO A 173 36.13 -24.17 0.78
N GLU A 174 37.25 -23.80 0.14
CA GLU A 174 37.85 -22.48 0.23
C GLU A 174 36.94 -21.41 -0.37
N LEU A 175 36.29 -21.71 -1.51
CA LEU A 175 35.32 -20.81 -2.14
C LEU A 175 34.10 -20.65 -1.24
N GLY A 176 33.55 -21.74 -0.71
CA GLY A 176 32.41 -21.72 0.23
C GLY A 176 32.66 -20.80 1.43
N PHE A 177 33.81 -20.94 2.10
CA PHE A 177 34.18 -20.06 3.23
C PHE A 177 34.42 -18.61 2.80
N SER A 178 34.97 -18.37 1.61
CA SER A 178 35.12 -17.02 1.04
C SER A 178 33.77 -16.34 0.84
N LEU A 179 32.76 -17.06 0.35
CA LEU A 179 31.40 -16.54 0.17
C LEU A 179 30.72 -16.22 1.51
N ILE A 180 30.86 -17.10 2.52
CA ILE A 180 30.34 -16.83 3.87
C ILE A 180 31.02 -15.60 4.48
N LYS A 181 32.35 -15.48 4.33
CA LYS A 181 33.11 -14.33 4.85
C LYS A 181 32.65 -13.03 4.21
N ASP A 182 32.51 -13.00 2.88
CA ASP A 182 31.99 -11.84 2.17
C ASP A 182 30.56 -11.49 2.62
N TRP A 183 29.69 -12.49 2.77
CA TRP A 183 28.34 -12.30 3.27
C TRP A 183 28.30 -11.67 4.66
N VAL A 184 29.06 -12.22 5.61
CA VAL A 184 29.12 -11.73 6.98
C VAL A 184 29.69 -10.32 7.04
N LEU A 185 30.80 -10.07 6.34
CA LEU A 185 31.48 -8.77 6.39
C LEU A 185 30.68 -7.66 5.72
N ILE A 186 30.09 -7.92 4.55
CA ILE A 186 29.32 -6.92 3.82
C ILE A 186 27.99 -6.65 4.54
N ASN A 187 27.25 -7.69 4.90
CA ASN A 187 25.93 -7.55 5.52
C ASN A 187 26.04 -7.00 6.96
N GLY A 188 26.91 -7.61 7.77
CA GLY A 188 27.21 -7.15 9.12
C GLY A 188 27.82 -5.74 9.13
N GLY A 189 28.79 -5.48 8.25
CA GLY A 189 29.48 -4.19 8.17
C GLY A 189 28.56 -3.04 7.80
N LEU A 190 27.72 -3.21 6.77
CA LEU A 190 26.77 -2.16 6.35
C LEU A 190 25.66 -1.94 7.39
N SER A 191 25.17 -2.99 8.05
CA SER A 191 24.20 -2.84 9.13
C SER A 191 24.79 -2.14 10.36
N ALA A 192 26.03 -2.49 10.73
CA ALA A 192 26.78 -1.83 11.79
C ALA A 192 27.07 -0.36 11.45
N LEU A 193 27.41 -0.06 10.21
CA LEU A 193 27.55 1.32 9.73
C LEU A 193 26.24 2.09 9.86
N GLY A 194 25.10 1.48 9.50
CA GLY A 194 23.78 2.07 9.71
C GLY A 194 23.49 2.38 11.19
N ALA A 195 23.82 1.44 12.09
CA ALA A 195 23.70 1.67 13.54
C ALA A 195 24.64 2.80 14.03
N LEU A 196 25.86 2.90 13.50
CA LEU A 196 26.79 3.99 13.81
C LEU A 196 26.24 5.35 13.35
N LEU A 197 25.68 5.43 12.14
CA LEU A 197 25.04 6.65 11.63
C LEU A 197 23.84 7.09 12.49
N ALA A 198 23.13 6.13 13.08
CA ALA A 198 22.07 6.39 14.06
C ALA A 198 22.58 6.84 15.44
N ALA A 199 23.90 6.92 15.64
CA ALA A 199 24.55 7.12 16.94
C ALA A 199 24.10 6.09 18.00
N ALA A 200 23.97 4.83 17.59
CA ALA A 200 23.59 3.73 18.47
C ALA A 200 24.62 3.52 19.60
N HIS A 201 24.20 2.80 20.65
CA HIS A 201 25.14 2.30 21.65
C HIS A 201 26.19 1.36 21.01
N PRO A 202 27.47 1.36 21.43
CA PRO A 202 28.50 0.49 20.84
C PRO A 202 28.13 -1.00 20.81
N LEU A 203 27.49 -1.50 21.87
CA LEU A 203 26.97 -2.88 21.91
C LEU A 203 25.86 -3.13 20.86
N THR A 204 25.06 -2.12 20.54
CA THR A 204 24.07 -2.19 19.47
C THR A 204 24.74 -2.28 18.10
N VAL A 205 25.86 -1.58 17.89
CA VAL A 205 26.65 -1.66 16.65
C VAL A 205 27.25 -3.06 16.47
N ILE A 206 27.82 -3.63 17.54
CA ILE A 206 28.30 -5.02 17.54
C ILE A 206 27.13 -5.99 17.31
N GLY A 207 26.01 -5.76 17.98
CA GLY A 207 24.78 -6.51 17.78
C GLY A 207 24.29 -6.47 16.33
N ALA A 208 24.36 -5.30 15.68
CA ALA A 208 24.02 -5.14 14.27
C ALA A 208 24.91 -5.98 13.36
N PHE A 209 26.23 -5.95 13.60
CA PHE A 209 27.21 -6.72 12.82
C PHE A 209 26.95 -8.23 12.88
N ILE A 210 26.62 -8.75 14.06
CA ILE A 210 26.37 -10.19 14.28
C ILE A 210 24.97 -10.59 13.81
N ALA A 211 23.96 -9.75 14.09
CA ALA A 211 22.58 -10.07 13.79
C ALA A 211 22.27 -10.00 12.30
N ALA A 212 22.85 -9.05 11.55
CA ALA A 212 22.45 -8.79 10.17
C ALA A 212 22.66 -9.98 9.22
N PRO A 213 23.81 -10.70 9.22
CA PRO A 213 24.00 -11.88 8.37
C PRO A 213 23.05 -13.04 8.68
N LEU A 214 22.65 -13.18 9.96
CA LEU A 214 21.74 -14.24 10.42
C LEU A 214 20.28 -13.90 10.12
N THR A 215 19.88 -12.67 10.42
CA THR A 215 18.52 -12.16 10.20
C THR A 215 18.20 -12.00 8.72
N SER A 216 19.17 -11.65 7.88
CA SER A 216 18.98 -11.60 6.42
C SER A 216 18.62 -12.96 5.82
N LEU A 217 19.02 -14.06 6.46
CA LEU A 217 18.67 -15.43 6.08
C LEU A 217 17.36 -15.91 6.72
N ASN A 218 16.71 -15.08 7.54
CA ASN A 218 15.43 -15.36 8.17
C ASN A 218 14.43 -14.24 7.90
N PRO A 219 13.50 -14.42 6.95
CA PRO A 219 12.50 -13.40 6.59
C PRO A 219 11.60 -12.91 7.73
N THR A 220 11.56 -13.62 8.86
CA THR A 220 10.67 -13.28 9.99
C THR A 220 11.25 -12.22 10.93
N ILE A 221 12.57 -12.11 11.03
CA ILE A 221 13.25 -11.20 11.96
C ILE A 221 14.28 -10.39 11.18
N GLY A 222 14.19 -9.07 11.24
CA GLY A 222 15.13 -8.17 10.56
C GLY A 222 16.23 -7.66 11.50
N ALA A 223 17.38 -7.27 10.94
CA ALA A 223 18.50 -6.69 11.68
C ALA A 223 18.07 -5.52 12.58
N GLY A 224 17.20 -4.64 12.07
CA GLY A 224 16.64 -3.52 12.83
C GLY A 224 15.85 -3.92 14.07
N MET A 225 15.11 -5.03 14.02
CA MET A 225 14.34 -5.50 15.19
C MET A 225 15.30 -5.87 16.31
N VAL A 226 16.41 -6.55 15.98
CA VAL A 226 17.42 -6.96 16.96
C VAL A 226 18.17 -5.75 17.49
N THR A 227 18.63 -4.85 16.63
CA THR A 227 19.37 -3.65 17.07
C THR A 227 18.47 -2.67 17.83
N GLY A 228 17.22 -2.50 17.40
CA GLY A 228 16.22 -1.70 18.10
C GLY A 228 15.92 -2.27 19.49
N ALA A 229 15.79 -3.60 19.62
CA ALA A 229 15.64 -4.25 20.91
C ALA A 229 16.85 -4.03 21.81
N ILE A 230 18.07 -4.28 21.31
CA ILE A 230 19.32 -4.06 22.06
C ILE A 230 19.43 -2.59 22.51
N GLU A 231 19.18 -1.64 21.61
CA GLU A 231 19.21 -0.21 21.93
C GLU A 231 18.15 0.16 22.98
N LEU A 232 16.94 -0.39 22.87
CA LEU A 232 15.87 -0.15 23.83
C LEU A 232 16.23 -0.69 25.21
N PHE A 233 16.86 -1.86 25.30
CA PHE A 233 17.32 -2.43 26.56
C PHE A 233 18.44 -1.63 27.21
N LEU A 234 19.42 -1.17 26.41
CA LEU A 234 20.59 -0.44 26.88
C LEU A 234 20.32 1.05 27.16
N ARG A 235 19.48 1.69 26.34
CA ARG A 235 19.10 3.10 26.45
C ARG A 235 17.59 3.25 26.61
N ARG A 236 17.05 2.68 27.69
CA ARG A 236 15.62 2.75 28.02
C ARG A 236 15.08 4.20 27.93
N PRO A 237 14.07 4.45 27.06
CA PRO A 237 13.40 5.74 26.99
C PRO A 237 12.60 5.99 28.27
N LYS A 238 12.52 7.26 28.69
CA LYS A 238 11.71 7.71 29.81
C LYS A 238 10.34 8.18 29.31
N VAL A 239 9.34 8.24 30.20
CA VAL A 239 8.00 8.78 29.87
C VAL A 239 8.08 10.19 29.30
N GLN A 240 9.03 11.01 29.77
CA GLN A 240 9.27 12.37 29.26
C GLN A 240 9.77 12.39 27.80
N ASP A 241 10.49 11.36 27.33
CA ASP A 241 10.93 11.31 25.93
C ASP A 241 9.72 11.17 24.98
N PHE A 242 8.63 10.54 25.44
CA PHE A 242 7.39 10.42 24.67
C PHE A 242 6.60 11.73 24.63
N SER A 243 6.54 12.49 25.73
CA SER A 243 5.81 13.75 25.77
C SER A 243 6.45 14.82 24.87
N HIS A 244 7.78 14.80 24.71
CA HIS A 244 8.50 15.72 23.83
C HIS A 244 8.68 15.20 22.40
N LEU A 245 8.32 13.94 22.10
CA LEU A 245 8.60 13.30 20.81
C LEU A 245 8.14 14.13 19.60
N ARG A 246 6.90 14.62 19.60
CA ARG A 246 6.37 15.43 18.49
C ARG A 246 7.12 16.75 18.27
N ARG A 247 7.60 17.35 19.38
CA ARG A 247 8.36 18.61 19.34
C ARG A 247 9.80 18.36 18.90
N ASP A 248 10.40 17.26 19.33
CA ASP A 248 11.78 16.93 18.97
C ASP A 248 11.88 16.48 17.51
N THR A 249 10.89 15.72 16.99
CA THR A 249 10.92 15.22 15.61
C THR A 249 10.53 16.26 14.55
N SER A 250 10.09 17.46 14.95
CA SER A 250 9.84 18.56 14.01
C SER A 250 11.12 19.15 13.42
N HIS A 251 12.27 18.93 14.07
CA HIS A 251 13.58 19.32 13.59
C HIS A 251 14.43 18.09 13.31
N TRP A 252 15.16 18.09 12.18
CA TRP A 252 15.99 16.97 11.76
C TRP A 252 17.00 16.51 12.83
N THR A 253 17.64 17.46 13.54
CA THR A 253 18.61 17.13 14.60
C THR A 253 17.96 16.56 15.86
N GLY A 254 16.68 16.82 16.09
CA GLY A 254 15.97 16.31 17.27
C GLY A 254 15.72 14.81 17.21
N TRP A 255 15.70 14.22 16.00
CA TRP A 255 15.64 12.77 15.82
C TRP A 255 16.81 12.02 16.46
N TRP A 256 18.01 12.60 16.45
CA TRP A 256 19.18 12.03 17.12
C TRP A 256 19.24 12.35 18.60
N LYS A 257 18.52 13.37 19.09
CA LYS A 257 18.56 13.78 20.50
C LYS A 257 17.58 12.99 21.37
N ASN A 258 16.35 12.78 20.88
CA ASN A 258 15.32 12.07 21.61
C ASN A 258 15.58 10.55 21.59
N ARG A 259 15.44 9.89 22.74
CA ARG A 259 15.77 8.46 22.88
C ARG A 259 14.83 7.55 22.10
N VAL A 260 13.54 7.93 22.04
CA VAL A 260 12.52 7.15 21.31
C VAL A 260 12.79 7.21 19.81
N SER A 261 12.98 8.41 19.26
CA SER A 261 13.30 8.57 17.84
C SER A 261 14.66 7.94 17.49
N ARG A 262 15.63 7.97 18.40
CA ARG A 262 16.92 7.32 18.17
C ARG A 262 16.78 5.79 18.02
N VAL A 263 15.98 5.13 18.86
CA VAL A 263 15.70 3.68 18.69
C VAL A 263 15.10 3.40 17.31
N LEU A 264 14.21 4.26 16.82
CA LEU A 264 13.64 4.15 15.47
C LEU A 264 14.70 4.37 14.37
N LEU A 265 15.59 5.35 14.53
CA LEU A 265 16.72 5.57 13.61
C LEU A 265 17.65 4.36 13.56
N VAL A 266 17.99 3.79 14.72
CA VAL A 266 18.82 2.58 14.83
C VAL A 266 18.15 1.42 14.10
N PHE A 267 16.87 1.17 14.36
CA PHE A 267 16.08 0.16 13.67
C PHE A 267 16.13 0.38 12.14
N PHE A 268 15.86 1.59 11.69
CA PHE A 268 15.73 1.91 10.27
C PHE A 268 17.06 1.82 9.54
N PHE A 269 18.10 2.49 10.02
CA PHE A 269 19.40 2.51 9.34
C PHE A 269 20.11 1.15 9.36
N SER A 270 19.99 0.39 10.45
CA SER A 270 20.56 -0.97 10.47
C SER A 270 19.80 -1.95 9.57
N THR A 271 18.47 -1.79 9.42
CA THR A 271 17.67 -2.54 8.44
C THR A 271 18.06 -2.17 7.02
N LEU A 272 18.21 -0.88 6.72
CA LEU A 272 18.62 -0.40 5.42
C LEU A 272 20.03 -0.91 5.06
N GLY A 273 20.95 -0.85 6.01
CA GLY A 273 22.31 -1.40 5.85
C GLY A 273 22.31 -2.91 5.58
N SER A 274 21.48 -3.68 6.30
CA SER A 274 21.33 -5.12 6.09
C SER A 274 20.67 -5.46 4.74
N ALA A 275 19.67 -4.69 4.31
CA ALA A 275 19.04 -4.84 2.99
C ALA A 275 20.04 -4.54 1.86
N ALA A 276 20.79 -3.44 1.96
CA ALA A 276 21.85 -3.10 1.03
C ALA A 276 22.95 -4.17 1.02
N GLY A 277 23.33 -4.69 2.19
CA GLY A 277 24.31 -5.76 2.32
C GLY A 277 23.84 -7.08 1.72
N THR A 278 22.56 -7.42 1.85
CA THR A 278 21.96 -8.59 1.21
C THR A 278 22.04 -8.49 -0.31
N TYR A 279 21.76 -7.31 -0.86
CA TYR A 279 21.87 -7.05 -2.29
C TYR A 279 23.34 -7.13 -2.75
N ILE A 280 24.24 -6.33 -2.16
CA ILE A 280 25.64 -6.24 -2.58
C ILE A 280 26.37 -7.58 -2.40
N ALA A 281 26.19 -8.25 -1.26
CA ALA A 281 26.79 -9.56 -1.03
C ALA A 281 26.21 -10.63 -1.95
N GLY A 282 24.89 -10.59 -2.22
CA GLY A 282 24.24 -11.48 -3.17
C GLY A 282 24.83 -11.36 -4.59
N PHE A 283 25.02 -10.14 -5.10
CA PHE A 283 25.68 -9.91 -6.39
C PHE A 283 27.13 -10.42 -6.40
N ARG A 284 27.90 -10.12 -5.35
CA ARG A 284 29.29 -10.57 -5.25
C ARG A 284 29.42 -12.10 -5.17
N ILE A 285 28.48 -12.76 -4.51
CA ILE A 285 28.40 -14.23 -4.49
C ILE A 285 28.12 -14.77 -5.88
N PHE A 286 27.18 -14.16 -6.60
CA PHE A 286 26.86 -14.54 -7.97
C PHE A 286 28.07 -14.39 -8.89
N ASP A 287 28.74 -13.23 -8.88
CA ASP A 287 29.92 -12.96 -9.70
C ASP A 287 31.04 -13.97 -9.46
N LYS A 288 31.32 -14.35 -8.20
CA LYS A 288 32.33 -15.35 -7.83
C LYS A 288 31.95 -16.79 -8.20
N LEU A 289 30.67 -17.06 -8.46
CA LEU A 289 30.20 -18.38 -8.86
C LEU A 289 30.19 -18.53 -10.39
N THR A 290 30.01 -17.43 -11.13
CA THR A 290 29.95 -17.40 -12.59
C THR A 290 31.25 -17.03 -13.29
N GLY A 291 32.14 -16.29 -12.60
CA GLY A 291 33.52 -16.04 -13.02
C GLY A 291 34.44 -17.18 -12.63
#